data_AF-A0A352XRF0-F1
#
_entry.id   AF-A0A352XRF0-F1
#
_cell.length_a   1.000
_cell.length_b   1.000
_cell.length_c   1.000
_cell.angle_alpha   90.00
_cell.angle_beta   90.00
_cell.angle_gamma   90.00
#
_symmetry.space_group_name_H-M   'P 1'
#
loop_
_entity.id
_entity.type
_entity.pdbx_description
1 polymer ?
#
loop_
_entity_poly.entity_id
_entity_poly.type
_entity_poly.pdbx_seq_one_letter_code
_entity_poly.pdbx_strand_id
1 'polypeptide(L)'
;MKNLILVYRKHLFTGASLLLFLALLLTACSGNGASASSSLNTVGLVHSDASQAPLSQNTLSPQPCPGKANNLPYWDKIIGTSGDAQVERVSCGKLMLFPGLQALVLVRHHRTGAIADVYVYASISSEKPAQFFNLPGLLHGKAKISVYNTVLTAQAQNSSTLVPDLFREFKWSDGAGAFEQTTFPGMFPDMTRYQAEADQAEVNQGHQPWKLDAL
;
A
#
# COMPACT_ATOMS: atom_id res chain seq x y z
N MET A 1 61.56 -2.59 33.49
CA MET A 1 60.49 -1.57 33.56
C MET A 1 60.31 -0.70 32.29
N LYS A 2 61.25 -0.61 31.34
CA LYS A 2 61.08 0.23 30.12
C LYS A 2 60.22 -0.42 29.00
N ASN A 3 60.17 -1.75 28.89
CA ASN A 3 59.43 -2.44 27.83
C ASN A 3 57.90 -2.51 28.03
N LEU A 4 57.40 -2.40 29.27
CA LEU A 4 55.94 -2.41 29.51
C LEU A 4 55.25 -1.10 29.08
N ILE A 5 55.95 0.02 29.23
CA ILE A 5 55.44 1.37 28.92
C ILE A 5 55.29 1.59 27.41
N LEU A 6 56.15 0.95 26.61
CA LEU A 6 56.15 1.04 25.14
C LEU A 6 55.00 0.24 24.50
N VAL A 7 54.67 -0.92 25.07
CA VAL A 7 53.54 -1.76 24.62
C VAL A 7 52.21 -1.07 24.94
N TYR A 8 52.08 -0.50 26.15
CA TYR A 8 50.88 0.23 26.57
C TYR A 8 50.60 1.46 25.67
N ARG A 9 51.63 2.24 25.30
CA ARG A 9 51.48 3.39 24.39
C ARG A 9 51.03 2.99 22.98
N LYS A 10 51.49 1.86 22.45
CA LYS A 10 51.08 1.38 21.13
C LYS A 10 49.60 0.97 21.13
N HIS A 11 49.15 0.22 22.15
CA HIS A 11 47.75 -0.19 22.24
C HIS A 11 46.79 0.98 22.51
N LEU A 12 47.23 1.99 23.26
CA LEU A 12 46.47 3.23 23.47
C LEU A 12 46.29 4.03 22.17
N PHE A 13 47.35 4.11 21.33
CA PHE A 13 47.29 4.82 20.06
C PHE A 13 46.39 4.08 19.04
N THR A 14 46.49 2.76 18.97
CA THR A 14 45.61 1.96 18.09
C THR A 14 44.15 2.01 18.53
N GLY A 15 43.88 1.97 19.84
CA GLY A 15 42.53 2.09 20.38
C GLY A 15 41.91 3.47 20.15
N ALA A 16 42.70 4.54 20.34
CA ALA A 16 42.26 5.91 20.09
C ALA A 16 41.96 6.17 18.60
N SER A 17 42.79 5.66 17.69
CA SER A 17 42.51 5.75 16.24
C SER A 17 41.26 4.99 15.83
N LEU A 18 41.01 3.80 16.39
CA LEU A 18 39.82 3.02 16.05
C LEU A 18 38.53 3.71 16.52
N LEU A 19 38.55 4.31 17.72
CA LEU A 19 37.43 5.10 18.25
C LEU A 19 37.19 6.38 17.44
N LEU A 20 38.25 7.04 16.98
CA LEU A 20 38.15 8.23 16.13
C LEU A 20 37.52 7.90 14.76
N PHE A 21 37.93 6.79 14.14
CA PHE A 21 37.36 6.31 12.88
C PHE A 21 35.88 5.91 13.03
N LEU A 22 35.51 5.30 14.16
CA LEU A 22 34.11 4.94 14.43
C LEU A 22 33.23 6.18 14.63
N ALA A 23 33.75 7.23 15.30
CA ALA A 23 33.03 8.50 15.48
C ALA A 23 32.83 9.27 14.17
N LEU A 24 33.81 9.21 13.24
CA LEU A 24 33.70 9.83 11.91
C LEU A 24 32.66 9.14 11.02
N LEU A 25 32.50 7.81 11.13
CA LEU A 25 31.46 7.10 10.38
C LEU A 25 30.04 7.39 10.89
N LEU A 26 29.88 7.67 12.19
CA LEU A 26 28.57 7.95 12.81
C LEU A 26 28.06 9.38 12.57
N THR A 27 28.91 10.30 12.11
CA THR A 27 28.56 11.72 11.88
C THR A 27 28.16 12.04 10.42
N ALA A 28 28.28 11.07 9.50
CA ALA A 28 27.95 11.24 8.09
C ALA A 28 26.46 11.05 7.73
N CYS A 29 25.56 10.92 8.71
CA CYS A 29 24.11 10.87 8.48
C CYS A 29 23.39 11.93 9.34
N SER A 30 23.76 13.20 9.17
CA SER A 30 22.96 14.34 9.65
C SER A 30 23.00 15.46 8.62
N GLY A 31 22.24 15.28 7.53
CA GLY A 31 21.97 16.33 6.57
C GLY A 31 20.95 17.32 7.11
N ASN A 32 21.39 18.28 7.93
CA ASN A 32 20.58 19.45 8.29
C ASN A 32 20.72 20.52 7.20
N GLY A 33 19.87 20.45 6.19
CA GLY A 33 19.65 21.56 5.26
C GLY A 33 18.67 22.57 5.86
N ALA A 34 19.16 23.44 6.74
CA ALA A 34 18.43 24.64 7.10
C ALA A 34 18.55 25.65 5.94
N SER A 35 17.45 25.89 5.23
CA SER A 35 17.29 27.07 4.39
C SER A 35 16.10 27.86 4.91
N ALA A 36 16.37 28.85 5.73
CA ALA A 36 15.45 29.95 5.96
C ALA A 36 15.43 30.79 4.67
N SER A 37 14.26 30.96 4.06
CA SER A 37 14.04 32.04 3.11
C SER A 37 12.65 32.61 3.29
N SER A 38 12.65 33.86 3.71
CA SER A 38 11.52 34.79 3.74
C SER A 38 10.92 34.95 2.35
N SER A 39 9.60 34.88 2.26
CA SER A 39 8.83 35.18 1.05
C SER A 39 8.90 36.67 0.73
N LEU A 40 9.67 37.02 -0.30
CA LEU A 40 9.54 38.27 -1.04
C LEU A 40 9.38 37.93 -2.53
N ASN A 41 8.25 38.36 -3.08
CA ASN A 41 7.89 38.23 -4.49
C ASN A 41 8.92 38.94 -5.37
N THR A 42 9.52 38.26 -6.36
CA THR A 42 10.05 38.89 -7.59
C THR A 42 10.18 37.85 -8.71
N VAL A 43 9.74 38.28 -9.89
CA VAL A 43 9.64 37.60 -11.18
C VAL A 43 11.03 37.40 -11.82
N GLY A 44 11.31 36.24 -12.44
CA GLY A 44 12.28 36.14 -13.55
C GLY A 44 13.14 34.88 -13.69
N LEU A 45 12.86 34.13 -14.77
CA LEU A 45 13.78 33.37 -15.66
C LEU A 45 14.51 32.06 -15.23
N VAL A 46 13.92 30.96 -15.71
CA VAL A 46 14.40 29.64 -16.19
C VAL A 46 15.91 29.30 -16.14
N HIS A 47 16.24 28.21 -15.45
CA HIS A 47 17.20 27.21 -15.94
C HIS A 47 16.70 25.80 -15.59
N SER A 48 16.66 24.92 -16.61
CA SER A 48 16.11 23.56 -16.56
C SER A 48 17.08 22.59 -15.88
N ASP A 49 16.57 21.77 -14.96
CA ASP A 49 17.17 20.47 -14.67
C ASP A 49 16.10 19.45 -14.24
N ALA A 50 16.19 18.27 -14.84
CA ALA A 50 15.42 17.03 -14.63
C ALA A 50 13.88 17.13 -14.48
N SER A 51 13.19 16.86 -15.58
CA SER A 51 11.76 16.52 -15.61
C SER A 51 11.49 15.20 -14.87
N GLN A 52 11.27 15.25 -13.55
CA GLN A 52 10.34 14.31 -12.93
C GLN A 52 8.95 14.68 -13.41
N ALA A 53 8.44 13.91 -14.38
CA ALA A 53 7.04 14.01 -14.77
C ALA A 53 6.18 13.89 -13.49
N PRO A 54 5.27 14.84 -13.23
CA PRO A 54 4.28 14.65 -12.19
C PRO A 54 3.50 13.39 -12.59
N LEU A 55 3.59 12.32 -11.80
CA LEU A 55 2.63 11.23 -11.90
C LEU A 55 1.26 11.87 -11.74
N SER A 56 0.51 11.95 -12.84
CA SER A 56 -0.80 12.54 -12.87
C SER A 56 -1.65 11.87 -11.79
N GLN A 57 -2.05 12.62 -10.76
CA GLN A 57 -2.91 12.13 -9.68
C GLN A 57 -4.23 11.55 -10.19
N ASN A 58 -4.60 11.81 -11.45
CA ASN A 58 -5.78 11.25 -12.13
C ASN A 58 -5.75 9.71 -12.33
N THR A 59 -4.64 9.00 -12.10
CA THR A 59 -4.58 7.53 -12.25
C THR A 59 -4.57 6.76 -10.91
N LEU A 60 -4.58 7.48 -9.79
CA LEU A 60 -4.50 6.93 -8.45
C LEU A 60 -5.91 6.84 -7.87
N SER A 61 -6.67 5.81 -8.29
CA SER A 61 -7.98 5.43 -7.76
C SER A 61 -8.55 4.23 -8.52
N PRO A 62 -9.56 3.54 -7.96
CA PRO A 62 -10.38 2.60 -8.73
C PRO A 62 -10.91 3.25 -10.02
N GLN A 63 -10.90 2.50 -11.11
CA GLN A 63 -11.35 2.91 -12.43
C GLN A 63 -12.53 2.04 -12.89
N PRO A 64 -13.39 2.55 -13.78
CA PRO A 64 -14.46 1.74 -14.38
C PRO A 64 -13.89 0.49 -15.06
N CYS A 65 -14.53 -0.66 -14.84
CA CYS A 65 -14.15 -1.89 -15.51
C CYS A 65 -14.55 -1.86 -16.99
N PRO A 66 -13.63 -2.19 -17.92
CA PRO A 66 -13.93 -2.11 -19.35
C PRO A 66 -14.71 -3.33 -19.86
N GLY A 67 -15.70 -3.08 -20.72
CA GLY A 67 -16.41 -4.12 -21.47
C GLY A 67 -16.95 -5.24 -20.59
N LYS A 68 -16.66 -6.49 -20.97
CA LYS A 68 -17.13 -7.69 -20.23
C LYS A 68 -16.60 -7.78 -18.79
N ALA A 69 -15.49 -7.11 -18.46
CA ALA A 69 -14.93 -7.13 -17.11
C ALA A 69 -15.84 -6.43 -16.08
N ASN A 70 -16.82 -5.64 -16.51
CA ASN A 70 -17.84 -5.06 -15.62
C ASN A 70 -19.00 -6.02 -15.29
N ASN A 71 -19.07 -7.18 -15.93
CA ASN A 71 -20.20 -8.12 -15.78
C ASN A 71 -19.84 -9.25 -14.81
N LEU A 72 -20.60 -9.41 -13.72
CA LEU A 72 -20.34 -10.48 -12.72
C LEU A 72 -20.40 -11.90 -13.33
N PRO A 73 -21.36 -12.25 -14.21
CA PRO A 73 -21.40 -13.60 -14.82
C PRO A 73 -20.19 -13.95 -15.70
N TYR A 74 -19.49 -12.93 -16.24
CA TYR A 74 -18.23 -13.17 -16.95
C TYR A 74 -17.16 -13.72 -16.00
N TRP A 75 -17.10 -13.19 -14.78
CA TRP A 75 -16.17 -13.63 -13.76
C TRP A 75 -16.59 -14.94 -13.11
N ASP A 76 -17.89 -15.19 -12.92
CA ASP A 76 -18.39 -16.49 -12.46
C ASP A 76 -17.88 -17.61 -13.38
N LYS A 77 -17.94 -17.40 -14.71
CA LYS A 77 -17.41 -18.34 -15.70
C LYS A 77 -15.89 -18.51 -15.65
N ILE A 78 -15.13 -17.42 -15.43
CA ILE A 78 -13.66 -17.48 -15.37
C ILE A 78 -13.18 -18.20 -14.12
N ILE A 79 -13.77 -17.89 -12.97
CA ILE A 79 -13.41 -18.46 -11.69
C ILE A 79 -13.96 -19.88 -11.55
N GLY A 80 -15.06 -20.19 -12.25
CA GLY A 80 -15.74 -21.48 -12.14
C GLY A 80 -16.58 -21.55 -10.86
N THR A 81 -17.23 -20.45 -10.48
CA THR A 81 -18.12 -20.42 -9.32
C THR A 81 -19.32 -21.35 -9.57
N SER A 82 -19.71 -22.09 -8.53
CA SER A 82 -20.85 -22.99 -8.56
C SER A 82 -21.36 -23.26 -7.15
N GLY A 83 -22.58 -23.78 -7.02
CA GLY A 83 -23.15 -24.12 -5.73
C GLY A 83 -23.47 -22.88 -4.89
N ASP A 84 -22.75 -22.67 -3.78
CA ASP A 84 -22.91 -21.53 -2.87
C ASP A 84 -21.97 -20.35 -3.14
N ALA A 85 -21.02 -20.52 -4.06
CA ALA A 85 -20.09 -19.47 -4.46
C ALA A 85 -20.69 -18.62 -5.58
N GLN A 86 -20.60 -17.29 -5.46
CA GLN A 86 -20.98 -16.35 -6.51
C GLN A 86 -20.06 -15.12 -6.49
N VAL A 87 -19.73 -14.56 -7.65
CA VAL A 87 -19.06 -13.26 -7.73
C VAL A 87 -20.00 -12.17 -7.21
N GLU A 88 -19.62 -11.55 -6.10
CA GLU A 88 -20.39 -10.47 -5.45
C GLU A 88 -20.03 -9.10 -6.02
N ARG A 89 -18.73 -8.87 -6.27
CA ARG A 89 -18.25 -7.56 -6.72
C ARG A 89 -16.99 -7.68 -7.56
N VAL A 90 -16.88 -6.77 -8.53
CA VAL A 90 -15.68 -6.54 -9.32
C VAL A 90 -15.34 -5.05 -9.24
N SER A 91 -14.06 -4.73 -9.11
CA SER A 91 -13.54 -3.37 -9.19
C SER A 91 -12.26 -3.38 -10.01
N CYS A 92 -12.01 -2.35 -10.81
CA CYS A 92 -10.82 -2.29 -11.66
C CYS A 92 -9.89 -1.17 -11.23
N GLY A 93 -8.60 -1.32 -11.49
CA GLY A 93 -7.59 -0.33 -11.12
C GLY A 93 -6.22 -0.66 -11.68
N LYS A 94 -5.26 0.24 -11.45
CA LYS A 94 -3.87 0.11 -11.90
C LYS A 94 -3.00 -0.51 -10.81
N LEU A 95 -3.31 -1.75 -10.44
CA LEU A 95 -2.71 -2.47 -9.31
C LEU A 95 -1.27 -2.93 -9.56
N MET A 96 -0.87 -3.05 -10.83
CA MET A 96 0.46 -3.51 -11.25
C MET A 96 1.08 -2.49 -12.19
N LEU A 97 2.42 -2.48 -12.32
CA LEU A 97 3.11 -1.70 -13.37
C LEU A 97 2.88 -2.27 -14.78
N PHE A 98 2.32 -3.49 -14.87
CA PHE A 98 1.94 -4.10 -16.13
C PHE A 98 0.87 -3.25 -16.87
N PRO A 99 0.98 -3.06 -18.19
CA PRO A 99 0.00 -2.27 -18.94
C PRO A 99 -1.41 -2.84 -18.85
N GLY A 100 -2.41 -1.95 -18.93
CA GLY A 100 -3.83 -2.32 -18.78
C GLY A 100 -4.36 -2.19 -17.35
N LEU A 101 -5.64 -2.51 -17.18
CA LEU A 101 -6.30 -2.53 -15.87
C LEU A 101 -6.30 -3.96 -15.32
N GLN A 102 -6.17 -4.04 -14.00
CA GLN A 102 -6.40 -5.26 -13.25
C GLN A 102 -7.80 -5.22 -12.64
N ALA A 103 -8.41 -6.40 -12.48
CA ALA A 103 -9.68 -6.56 -11.80
C ALA A 103 -9.46 -7.22 -10.44
N LEU A 104 -9.94 -6.56 -9.39
CA LEU A 104 -10.16 -7.13 -8.08
C LEU A 104 -11.55 -7.75 -8.07
N VAL A 105 -11.63 -9.07 -7.86
CA VAL A 105 -12.88 -9.83 -7.86
C VAL A 105 -13.11 -10.41 -6.47
N LEU A 106 -14.30 -10.20 -5.93
CA LEU A 106 -14.75 -10.72 -4.66
C LEU A 106 -15.81 -11.80 -4.91
N VAL A 107 -15.53 -13.03 -4.49
CA VAL A 107 -16.47 -14.15 -4.53
C VAL A 107 -17.00 -14.39 -3.13
N ARG A 108 -18.31 -14.55 -2.98
CA ARG A 108 -18.99 -14.81 -1.72
C ARG A 108 -19.52 -16.23 -1.67
N HIS A 109 -19.30 -16.89 -0.54
CA HIS A 109 -19.91 -18.17 -0.20
C HIS A 109 -21.04 -17.96 0.79
N HIS A 110 -22.28 -18.02 0.30
CA HIS A 110 -23.45 -17.59 1.08
C HIS A 110 -23.84 -18.59 2.19
N ARG A 111 -23.54 -19.89 2.01
CA ARG A 111 -23.92 -20.94 2.96
C ARG A 111 -22.91 -21.17 4.09
N THR A 112 -21.72 -20.58 4.01
CA THR A 112 -20.61 -20.81 4.95
C THR A 112 -20.35 -19.64 5.90
N GLY A 113 -21.40 -18.86 6.24
CA GLY A 113 -21.23 -17.68 7.09
C GLY A 113 -20.67 -16.47 6.35
N ALA A 114 -21.00 -16.34 5.05
CA ALA A 114 -20.58 -15.21 4.21
C ALA A 114 -19.06 -15.05 4.08
N ILE A 115 -18.33 -16.17 3.96
CA ILE A 115 -16.90 -16.18 3.65
C ILE A 115 -16.68 -15.56 2.26
N ALA A 116 -15.64 -14.75 2.13
CA ALA A 116 -15.22 -14.17 0.87
C ALA A 116 -13.86 -14.69 0.41
N ASP A 117 -13.74 -14.95 -0.89
CA ASP A 117 -12.47 -15.14 -1.57
C ASP A 117 -12.17 -13.92 -2.45
N VAL A 118 -10.91 -13.51 -2.47
CA VAL A 118 -10.45 -12.30 -3.15
C VAL A 118 -9.44 -12.66 -4.22
N TYR A 119 -9.67 -12.24 -5.45
CA TYR A 119 -8.79 -12.50 -6.58
C TYR A 119 -8.34 -11.21 -7.25
N VAL A 120 -7.12 -11.19 -7.80
CA VAL A 120 -6.69 -10.16 -8.75
C VAL A 120 -6.34 -10.80 -10.08
N TYR A 121 -6.94 -10.29 -11.15
CA TYR A 121 -6.66 -10.70 -12.53
C TYR A 121 -6.08 -9.57 -13.35
N ALA A 122 -5.16 -9.90 -14.26
CA ALA A 122 -4.69 -9.03 -15.33
C ALA A 122 -5.16 -9.54 -16.70
N SER A 123 -4.93 -8.74 -17.75
CA SER A 123 -5.40 -9.02 -19.11
C SER A 123 -6.91 -9.28 -19.15
N ILE A 124 -7.68 -8.45 -18.43
CA ILE A 124 -9.10 -8.66 -18.11
C ILE A 124 -10.06 -8.61 -19.31
N SER A 125 -9.57 -8.23 -20.48
CA SER A 125 -10.32 -8.31 -21.75
C SER A 125 -10.07 -9.63 -22.50
N SER A 126 -9.06 -10.42 -22.11
CA SER A 126 -8.77 -11.74 -22.66
C SER A 126 -9.91 -12.73 -22.42
N GLU A 127 -9.99 -13.78 -23.23
CA GLU A 127 -10.85 -14.94 -22.92
C GLU A 127 -10.36 -15.71 -21.71
N LYS A 128 -9.05 -15.64 -21.43
CA LYS A 128 -8.39 -16.27 -20.28
C LYS A 128 -7.55 -15.22 -19.54
N PRO A 129 -8.16 -14.40 -18.67
CA PRO A 129 -7.43 -13.50 -17.80
C PRO A 129 -6.45 -14.26 -16.91
N ALA A 130 -5.30 -13.66 -16.61
CA ALA A 130 -4.27 -14.27 -15.78
C ALA A 130 -4.47 -13.87 -14.31
N GLN A 131 -4.51 -14.85 -13.41
CA GLN A 131 -4.62 -14.61 -11.97
C GLN A 131 -3.26 -14.30 -11.37
N PHE A 132 -3.15 -13.23 -10.59
CA PHE A 132 -1.92 -12.80 -9.91
C PHE A 132 -2.04 -12.72 -8.39
N PHE A 133 -3.26 -12.77 -7.86
CA PHE A 133 -3.52 -12.80 -6.43
C PHE A 133 -4.71 -13.68 -6.13
N ASN A 134 -4.62 -14.41 -5.02
CA ASN A 134 -5.74 -15.10 -4.41
C ASN A 134 -5.57 -15.06 -2.89
N LEU A 135 -6.59 -14.57 -2.19
CA LEU A 135 -6.71 -14.65 -0.75
C LEU A 135 -8.10 -15.22 -0.42
N PRO A 136 -8.20 -16.54 -0.16
CA PRO A 136 -9.46 -17.17 0.19
C PRO A 136 -9.79 -17.03 1.69
N GLY A 137 -11.03 -17.30 2.05
CA GLY A 137 -11.40 -17.59 3.44
C GLY A 137 -11.58 -16.36 4.33
N LEU A 138 -11.85 -15.18 3.78
CA LEU A 138 -12.09 -13.99 4.59
C LEU A 138 -13.48 -14.06 5.24
N LEU A 139 -13.51 -14.30 6.54
CA LEU A 139 -14.73 -14.35 7.32
C LEU A 139 -15.42 -12.97 7.33
N HIS A 140 -16.68 -12.91 6.89
CA HIS A 140 -17.40 -11.66 6.62
C HIS A 140 -16.57 -10.67 5.78
N GLY A 141 -15.75 -11.21 4.87
CA GLY A 141 -14.69 -10.48 4.21
C GLY A 141 -15.17 -9.36 3.29
N LYS A 142 -14.39 -8.30 3.20
CA LYS A 142 -14.53 -7.23 2.21
C LYS A 142 -13.18 -6.99 1.54
N ALA A 143 -13.20 -6.61 0.27
CA ALA A 143 -11.97 -6.21 -0.43
C ALA A 143 -12.23 -5.04 -1.39
N LYS A 144 -11.43 -3.98 -1.31
CA LYS A 144 -11.51 -2.80 -2.21
C LYS A 144 -10.13 -2.44 -2.75
N ILE A 145 -10.10 -1.67 -3.84
CA ILE A 145 -8.89 -1.04 -4.35
C ILE A 145 -8.72 0.30 -3.63
N SER A 146 -7.53 0.56 -3.09
CA SER A 146 -7.18 1.82 -2.43
C SER A 146 -7.04 2.96 -3.43
N VAL A 147 -7.04 4.20 -2.95
CA VAL A 147 -6.70 5.35 -3.82
C VAL A 147 -5.24 5.28 -4.31
N TYR A 148 -4.40 4.46 -3.68
CA TYR A 148 -3.01 4.23 -4.07
C TYR A 148 -2.81 2.97 -4.92
N ASN A 149 -3.90 2.43 -5.51
CA ASN A 149 -3.89 1.22 -6.31
C ASN A 149 -3.27 -0.01 -5.60
N THR A 150 -3.56 -0.16 -4.31
CA THR A 150 -3.27 -1.36 -3.53
C THR A 150 -4.56 -2.13 -3.24
N VAL A 151 -4.43 -3.41 -2.92
CA VAL A 151 -5.58 -4.24 -2.53
C VAL A 151 -5.76 -4.12 -1.02
N LEU A 152 -6.92 -3.63 -0.59
CA LEU A 152 -7.29 -3.54 0.81
C LEU A 152 -8.30 -4.62 1.13
N THR A 153 -8.03 -5.41 2.17
CA THR A 153 -8.97 -6.40 2.69
C THR A 153 -9.34 -6.11 4.13
N ALA A 154 -10.56 -6.50 4.50
CA ALA A 154 -11.07 -6.46 5.85
C ALA A 154 -11.79 -7.78 6.13
N GLN A 155 -11.62 -8.33 7.32
CA GLN A 155 -12.35 -9.51 7.77
C GLN A 155 -12.61 -9.43 9.27
N ALA A 156 -13.58 -10.20 9.72
CA ALA A 156 -13.77 -10.48 11.13
C ALA A 156 -12.75 -11.51 11.63
N GLN A 157 -12.25 -11.36 12.85
CA GLN A 157 -11.35 -12.32 13.48
C GLN A 157 -12.05 -13.63 13.84
N ASN A 158 -13.36 -13.60 14.09
CA ASN A 158 -14.15 -14.77 14.48
C ASN A 158 -15.60 -14.68 13.96
N SER A 159 -16.33 -15.80 13.99
CA SER A 159 -17.68 -15.89 13.41
C SER A 159 -18.76 -15.16 14.22
N SER A 160 -18.48 -14.81 15.47
CA SER A 160 -19.38 -14.04 16.33
C SER A 160 -19.32 -12.53 16.05
N THR A 161 -18.32 -12.05 15.32
CA THR A 161 -18.13 -10.63 15.03
C THR A 161 -18.49 -10.33 13.58
N LEU A 162 -19.47 -9.47 13.36
CA LEU A 162 -19.81 -8.98 12.02
C LEU A 162 -18.97 -7.75 11.63
N VAL A 163 -18.35 -7.11 12.62
CA VAL A 163 -17.50 -5.94 12.42
C VAL A 163 -16.10 -6.42 12.06
N PRO A 164 -15.56 -6.03 10.90
CA PRO A 164 -14.18 -6.34 10.57
C PRO A 164 -13.20 -5.67 11.55
N ASP A 165 -12.22 -6.43 12.01
CA ASP A 165 -11.17 -5.99 12.94
C ASP A 165 -9.76 -6.34 12.45
N LEU A 166 -9.66 -7.20 11.43
CA LEU A 166 -8.40 -7.57 10.78
C LEU A 166 -8.36 -7.02 9.37
N PHE A 167 -7.54 -5.99 9.19
CA PHE A 167 -7.34 -5.30 7.92
C PHE A 167 -5.94 -5.57 7.37
N ARG A 168 -5.83 -5.77 6.06
CA ARG A 168 -4.56 -5.98 5.37
C ARG A 168 -4.50 -5.15 4.10
N GLU A 169 -3.29 -4.71 3.76
CA GLU A 169 -2.98 -4.03 2.51
C GLU A 169 -1.97 -4.88 1.74
N PHE A 170 -2.21 -5.08 0.44
CA PHE A 170 -1.30 -5.79 -0.45
C PHE A 170 -0.92 -4.90 -1.63
N LYS A 171 0.37 -4.83 -1.92
CA LYS A 171 0.93 -4.04 -3.01
C LYS A 171 1.70 -4.94 -3.96
N TRP A 172 1.58 -4.69 -5.26
CA TRP A 172 2.39 -5.37 -6.25
C TRP A 172 3.89 -5.05 -6.07
N SER A 173 4.72 -6.09 -6.11
CA SER A 173 6.17 -6.02 -6.04
C SER A 173 6.74 -6.59 -7.33
N ASP A 174 7.33 -5.74 -8.18
CA ASP A 174 7.90 -6.17 -9.46
C ASP A 174 9.08 -7.12 -9.28
N GLY A 175 9.87 -6.92 -8.21
CA GLY A 175 10.98 -7.81 -7.88
C GLY A 175 10.52 -9.22 -7.49
N ALA A 176 9.39 -9.33 -6.80
CA ALA A 176 8.80 -10.62 -6.42
C ALA A 176 7.88 -11.21 -7.49
N GLY A 177 7.40 -10.39 -8.44
CA GLY A 177 6.38 -10.80 -9.40
C GLY A 177 5.06 -11.20 -8.73
N ALA A 178 4.75 -10.62 -7.56
CA ALA A 178 3.61 -10.98 -6.73
C ALA A 178 3.07 -9.79 -5.93
N PHE A 179 1.87 -9.93 -5.39
CA PHE A 179 1.36 -9.03 -4.36
C PHE A 179 1.93 -9.41 -3.01
N GLU A 180 2.59 -8.47 -2.34
CA GLU A 180 3.14 -8.63 -1.00
C GLU A 180 2.31 -7.81 -0.02
N GLN A 181 2.12 -8.35 1.18
CA GLN A 181 1.48 -7.58 2.25
C GLN A 181 2.40 -6.43 2.64
N THR A 182 1.85 -5.22 2.73
CA THR A 182 2.58 -4.03 3.14
C THR A 182 1.94 -3.42 4.38
N THR A 183 2.67 -2.53 5.03
CA THR A 183 2.26 -1.88 6.27
C THR A 183 1.86 -0.44 5.99
N PHE A 184 0.70 -0.05 6.51
CA PHE A 184 0.28 1.34 6.55
C PHE A 184 0.91 2.01 7.79
N PRO A 185 1.54 3.20 7.66
CA PRO A 185 2.07 3.94 8.80
C PRO A 185 0.93 4.61 9.58
N GLY A 186 0.06 3.79 10.18
CA GLY A 186 -1.14 4.24 10.87
C GLY A 186 -0.86 4.93 12.19
N MET A 187 -1.76 5.84 12.55
CA MET A 187 -1.80 6.51 13.85
C MET A 187 -3.25 6.57 14.31
N PHE A 188 -3.48 6.42 15.62
CA PHE A 188 -4.83 6.41 16.17
C PHE A 188 -5.60 7.69 15.76
N PRO A 189 -6.86 7.57 15.30
CA PRO A 189 -7.69 6.36 15.30
C PRO A 189 -7.48 5.40 14.11
N ASP A 190 -6.88 5.88 13.02
CA ASP A 190 -6.71 5.12 11.78
C ASP A 190 -5.39 4.35 11.75
N MET A 191 -5.42 3.12 12.24
CA MET A 191 -4.25 2.25 12.27
C MET A 191 -3.96 1.57 10.92
N THR A 192 -4.91 1.60 9.98
CA THR A 192 -4.80 0.92 8.68
C THR A 192 -5.32 1.80 7.54
N ARG A 193 -4.80 1.60 6.32
CA ARG A 193 -5.28 2.35 5.14
C ARG A 193 -6.76 2.12 4.87
N TYR A 194 -7.26 0.92 5.17
CA TYR A 194 -8.67 0.60 5.03
C TYR A 194 -9.55 1.55 5.84
N GLN A 195 -9.19 1.75 7.11
CA GLN A 195 -9.89 2.63 8.05
C GLN A 195 -9.72 4.08 7.61
N ALA A 196 -8.50 4.55 7.37
CA ALA A 196 -8.22 5.92 6.93
C ALA A 196 -9.05 6.32 5.70
N GLU A 197 -9.14 5.45 4.69
CA GLU A 197 -9.93 5.74 3.49
C GLU A 197 -11.44 5.64 3.71
N ALA A 198 -11.91 4.79 4.62
CA ALA A 198 -13.32 4.74 4.98
C ALA A 198 -13.70 6.02 5.73
N ASP A 199 -12.90 6.43 6.70
CA ASP A 199 -13.08 7.63 7.49
C ASP A 199 -13.01 8.89 6.61
N GLN A 200 -12.06 8.95 5.67
CA GLN A 200 -12.01 10.04 4.69
C GLN A 200 -13.26 10.08 3.80
N ALA A 201 -13.81 8.92 3.42
CA ALA A 201 -15.03 8.87 2.61
C ALA A 201 -16.26 9.38 3.38
N GLU A 202 -16.34 9.12 4.69
CA GLU A 202 -17.37 9.69 5.56
C GLU A 202 -17.24 11.22 5.67
N VAL A 203 -16.02 11.71 5.87
CA VAL A 203 -15.73 13.16 5.89
C VAL A 203 -16.13 13.82 4.58
N ASN A 204 -15.80 13.20 3.45
CA ASN A 204 -16.17 13.71 2.12
C ASN A 204 -17.69 13.73 1.88
N GLN A 205 -18.46 12.93 2.62
CA GLN A 205 -19.93 12.95 2.59
C GLN A 205 -20.54 13.96 3.56
N GLY A 206 -19.71 14.72 4.28
CA GLY A 206 -20.16 15.71 5.28
C GLY A 206 -20.43 15.12 6.65
N HIS A 207 -20.10 13.84 6.89
CA HIS A 207 -20.12 13.25 8.22
C HIS A 207 -18.83 13.58 8.98
N GLN A 208 -18.85 13.49 10.32
CA GLN A 208 -17.66 13.71 11.17
C GLN A 208 -16.89 15.03 10.87
N PRO A 209 -17.57 16.20 10.74
CA PRO A 209 -16.94 17.44 10.29
C PRO A 209 -15.81 17.93 11.20
N TRP A 210 -15.86 17.56 12.50
CA TRP A 210 -14.83 17.86 13.49
C TRP A 210 -13.44 17.34 13.11
N LYS A 211 -13.34 16.37 12.19
CA LYS A 211 -12.04 15.87 11.68
C LYS A 211 -11.33 16.86 10.74
N LEU A 212 -12.04 17.85 10.22
CA LEU A 212 -11.47 18.92 9.39
C LEU A 212 -11.04 20.13 10.22
N ASP A 213 -11.45 20.19 11.49
CA ASP A 213 -11.07 21.27 12.39
C ASP A 213 -9.61 21.07 12.81
N ALA A 214 -8.73 21.91 12.28
CA ALA A 214 -7.36 22.02 12.79
C ALA A 214 -7.46 22.65 14.19
N LEU A 215 -7.11 21.87 15.22
CA LEU A 215 -6.95 22.36 16.59
C LEU A 215 -5.85 23.41 16.69
#